data_AF-A0A100XVR4-F1
#
_entry.id   AF-A0A100XVR4-F1
#
_cell.length_a   1.000
_cell.length_b   1.000
_cell.length_c   1.000
_cell.angle_alpha   90.00
_cell.angle_beta   90.00
_cell.angle_gamma   90.00
#
_symmetry.space_group_name_H-M   'P 1'
#
loop_
_entity.id
_entity.type
_entity.pdbx_description
1 polymer ?
#
loop_
_entity_poly.entity_id
_entity_poly.type
_entity_poly.pdbx_seq_one_letter_code
_entity_poly.pdbx_strand_id
1 'polypeptide(L)'
;MLADEFLQLAGEKRKHAAQMSGLFERLYPGMKPLEFNAPPLDTLPVCDEMMRVGDVENALALALISEAIGRDIYRKLQRMAGDEGVAALFGELAAIKENAYERLLGLYNEVIGE
;
A
#
# COMPACT_ATOMS: atom_id res chain seq x y z
N MET A 1 11.71 13.04 12.02
CA MET A 1 10.57 13.54 11.20
C MET A 1 10.31 12.64 10.01
N LEU A 2 11.13 12.61 8.95
CA LEU A 2 10.84 11.78 7.76
C LEU A 2 10.99 10.26 8.02
N ALA A 3 12.07 9.86 8.69
CA ALA A 3 12.32 8.46 9.03
C ALA A 3 11.23 7.88 9.96
N ASP A 4 10.67 8.72 10.83
CA ASP A 4 9.57 8.33 11.73
C ASP A 4 8.27 8.08 10.96
N GLU A 5 7.97 8.90 9.95
CA GLU A 5 6.82 8.68 9.05
C GLU A 5 6.98 7.37 8.28
N PHE A 6 8.17 7.08 7.75
CA PHE A 6 8.42 5.79 7.09
C PHE A 6 8.27 4.61 8.05
N LEU A 7 8.73 4.73 9.30
CA LEU A 7 8.54 3.69 10.32
C LEU A 7 7.06 3.51 10.68
N GLN A 8 6.30 4.60 10.76
CA GLN A 8 4.87 4.56 11.00
C GLN A 8 4.13 3.87 9.84
N LEU A 9 4.41 4.27 8.59
CA LEU A 9 3.85 3.63 7.39
C LEU A 9 4.17 2.14 7.34
N ALA A 10 5.40 1.75 7.70
CA ALA A 10 5.79 0.34 7.78
C ALA A 10 5.01 -0.43 8.86
N GLY A 11 4.72 0.22 10.00
CA GLY A 11 3.86 -0.34 11.05
C GLY A 11 2.42 -0.54 10.60
N GLU A 12 1.84 0.46 9.93
CA GLU A 12 0.49 0.41 9.37
C GLU A 12 0.36 -0.72 8.33
N LYS A 13 1.33 -0.85 7.40
CA LYS A 13 1.35 -1.93 6.41
C LYS A 13 1.35 -3.33 7.04
N ARG A 14 2.08 -3.55 8.15
CA ARG A 14 2.06 -4.84 8.87
C ARG A 14 0.70 -5.14 9.48
N LYS A 15 0.03 -4.14 10.04
CA LYS A 15 -1.32 -4.30 10.60
C LYS A 15 -2.31 -4.72 9.51
N HIS A 16 -2.20 -4.13 8.32
CA HIS A 16 -3.07 -4.48 7.19
C HIS A 16 -2.82 -5.89 6.66
N ALA A 17 -1.56 -6.32 6.59
CA ALA A 17 -1.23 -7.70 6.25
C ALA A 17 -1.89 -8.72 7.20
N ALA A 18 -1.92 -8.40 8.51
CA ALA A 18 -2.63 -9.22 9.50
C ALA A 18 -4.14 -9.22 9.30
N GLN A 19 -4.75 -8.06 8.98
CA GLN A 19 -6.19 -7.97 8.69
C GLN A 19 -6.58 -8.77 7.44
N MET A 20 -5.79 -8.69 6.37
CA MET A 20 -5.99 -9.49 5.15
C MET A 20 -5.87 -10.99 5.43
N SER A 21 -4.89 -11.40 6.23
CA SER A 21 -4.73 -12.80 6.63
C SER A 21 -5.96 -13.31 7.40
N GLY A 22 -6.44 -12.52 8.37
CA GLY A 22 -7.65 -12.87 9.14
C GLY A 22 -8.93 -12.89 8.28
N LEU A 23 -9.05 -12.00 7.28
CA LEU A 23 -10.18 -12.06 6.35
C LEU A 23 -10.10 -13.32 5.48
N PHE A 24 -8.91 -13.67 4.99
CA PHE A 24 -8.71 -14.87 4.17
C PHE A 24 -9.15 -16.13 4.92
N GLU A 25 -8.71 -16.31 6.16
CA GLU A 25 -9.12 -17.46 6.99
C GLU A 25 -10.63 -17.55 7.20
N ARG A 26 -11.30 -16.39 7.34
CA ARG A 26 -12.76 -16.32 7.50
C ARG A 26 -13.52 -16.67 6.23
N LEU A 27 -13.06 -16.17 5.08
CA LEU A 27 -13.74 -16.37 3.80
C LEU A 27 -13.45 -17.75 3.21
N TYR A 28 -12.28 -18.31 3.49
CA TYR A 28 -11.80 -19.57 2.94
C TYR A 28 -11.34 -20.52 4.07
N PRO A 29 -12.24 -20.94 4.97
CA PRO A 29 -11.88 -21.75 6.12
C PRO A 29 -11.27 -23.09 5.68
N GLY A 30 -10.11 -23.43 6.25
CA GLY A 30 -9.37 -24.66 5.93
C GLY A 30 -8.54 -24.61 4.65
N MET A 31 -8.60 -23.51 3.89
CA MET A 31 -7.65 -23.27 2.80
C MET A 31 -6.40 -22.54 3.32
N LYS A 32 -5.25 -22.88 2.77
CA LYS A 32 -4.03 -22.10 2.97
C LYS A 32 -3.91 -21.05 1.87
N PRO A 33 -3.40 -19.84 2.18
CA PRO A 33 -2.97 -18.92 1.14
C PRO A 33 -2.03 -19.64 0.19
N LEU A 34 -2.16 -19.39 -1.11
CA LEU A 34 -1.23 -19.93 -2.09
C LEU A 34 0.17 -19.42 -1.77
N GLU A 35 1.09 -20.33 -1.42
CA GLU A 35 2.50 -20.03 -1.32
C GLU A 35 3.08 -19.92 -2.72
N PHE A 36 2.91 -18.76 -3.35
CA PHE A 36 3.64 -18.42 -4.56
C PHE A 36 4.44 -17.15 -4.33
N ASN A 37 5.64 -17.12 -4.90
CA ASN A 37 6.54 -15.98 -4.82
C ASN A 37 6.04 -14.89 -5.80
N ALA A 38 4.90 -14.29 -5.44
CA ALA A 38 4.31 -13.17 -6.16
C ALA A 38 5.14 -11.94 -5.83
N PRO A 39 5.74 -11.27 -6.82
CA PRO A 39 6.29 -9.97 -6.54
C PRO A 39 5.11 -9.02 -6.20
N PRO A 40 5.27 -8.13 -5.21
CA PRO A 40 4.19 -7.27 -4.71
C PRO A 40 3.60 -6.44 -5.85
N LEU A 41 2.35 -6.69 -6.24
CA LEU A 41 1.70 -6.07 -7.41
C LEU A 41 1.66 -4.54 -7.35
N ASP A 42 1.60 -4.00 -6.15
CA ASP A 42 1.50 -2.58 -5.82
C ASP A 42 2.85 -1.85 -5.72
N THR A 43 3.97 -2.58 -5.61
CA THR A 43 5.32 -1.98 -5.57
C THR A 43 6.23 -2.49 -6.69
N LEU A 44 5.83 -3.54 -7.40
CA LEU A 44 6.53 -4.13 -8.55
C LEU A 44 7.07 -3.10 -9.54
N PRO A 45 6.27 -2.11 -9.97
CA PRO A 45 6.72 -1.15 -10.97
C PRO A 45 7.86 -0.24 -10.49
N VAL A 46 8.03 -0.08 -9.18
CA VAL A 46 8.98 0.87 -8.56
C VAL A 46 9.99 0.21 -7.62
N CYS A 47 9.90 -1.10 -7.41
CA CYS A 47 10.64 -1.84 -6.38
C CYS A 47 12.16 -1.75 -6.58
N ASP A 48 12.62 -1.91 -7.81
CA ASP A 48 14.04 -1.84 -8.16
C ASP A 48 14.61 -0.42 -7.96
N GLU A 49 13.80 0.61 -8.23
CA GLU A 49 14.18 2.00 -8.09
C GLU A 49 14.19 2.41 -6.61
N MET A 50 13.21 1.95 -5.82
CA MET A 50 13.17 2.17 -4.37
C MET A 50 14.40 1.59 -3.65
N MET A 51 14.91 0.44 -4.10
CA MET A 51 16.11 -0.17 -3.52
C MET A 51 17.41 0.57 -3.87
N ARG A 52 17.41 1.40 -4.90
CA ARG A 52 18.60 2.10 -5.42
C ARG A 52 18.61 3.59 -5.14
N VAL A 53 17.50 4.14 -4.68
CA VAL A 53 17.34 5.59 -4.47
C VAL A 53 18.30 6.07 -3.37
N GLY A 54 19.01 7.16 -3.65
CA GLY A 54 20.02 7.73 -2.74
C GLY A 54 19.64 9.09 -2.17
N ASP A 55 18.66 9.76 -2.77
CA ASP A 55 18.18 11.09 -2.36
C ASP A 55 16.72 11.05 -1.90
N VAL A 56 16.40 12.00 -1.02
CA VAL A 56 15.13 12.04 -0.29
C VAL A 56 13.96 12.42 -1.20
N GLU A 57 14.18 13.30 -2.17
CA GLU A 57 13.16 13.77 -3.11
C GLU A 57 12.65 12.60 -3.96
N ASN A 58 13.57 11.88 -4.62
CA ASN A 58 13.20 10.71 -5.41
C ASN A 58 12.60 9.60 -4.55
N ALA A 59 13.06 9.41 -3.31
CA ALA A 59 12.48 8.42 -2.40
C ALA A 59 11.01 8.71 -2.09
N LEU A 60 10.67 9.99 -1.86
CA LEU A 60 9.31 10.44 -1.63
C LEU A 60 8.46 10.34 -2.91
N ALA A 61 9.01 10.73 -4.07
CA ALA A 61 8.33 10.60 -5.36
C ALA A 61 7.96 9.14 -5.68
N LEU A 62 8.90 8.20 -5.46
CA LEU A 62 8.64 6.77 -5.63
C LEU A 62 7.60 6.24 -4.63
N ALA A 63 7.64 6.69 -3.38
CA ALA A 63 6.63 6.34 -2.38
C ALA A 63 5.24 6.83 -2.78
N LEU A 64 5.11 8.07 -3.27
CA LEU A 64 3.86 8.63 -3.79
C LEU A 64 3.30 7.79 -4.94
N ILE A 65 4.15 7.44 -5.92
CA ILE A 65 3.76 6.59 -7.04
C ILE A 65 3.27 5.23 -6.55
N SER A 66 3.97 4.62 -5.59
CA SER A 66 3.57 3.34 -5.01
C SER A 66 2.21 3.41 -4.31
N GLU A 67 1.96 4.43 -3.50
CA GLU A 67 0.67 4.57 -2.82
C GLU A 67 -0.48 4.83 -3.82
N ALA A 68 -0.24 5.62 -4.87
CA ALA A 68 -1.23 5.85 -5.94
C ALA A 68 -1.56 4.55 -6.72
N ILE A 69 -0.56 3.76 -7.08
CA ILE A 69 -0.75 2.46 -7.75
C ILE A 69 -1.54 1.51 -6.84
N GLY A 70 -1.13 1.39 -5.57
CA GLY A 70 -1.80 0.54 -4.60
C GLY A 70 -3.27 0.92 -4.42
N ARG A 71 -3.57 2.22 -4.30
CA ARG A 71 -4.94 2.74 -4.22
C ARG A 71 -5.77 2.31 -5.43
N ASP A 72 -5.26 2.50 -6.64
CA ASP A 72 -6.02 2.24 -7.87
C ASP A 72 -6.25 0.73 -8.07
N ILE A 73 -5.28 -0.10 -7.68
CA ILE A 73 -5.44 -1.56 -7.63
C ILE A 73 -6.58 -1.93 -6.67
N TYR A 74 -6.56 -1.44 -5.43
CA TYR A 74 -7.60 -1.77 -4.45
C TYR A 74 -8.98 -1.25 -4.85
N ARG A 75 -9.09 -0.06 -5.45
CA ARG A 75 -10.35 0.43 -6.03
C ARG A 75 -10.86 -0.46 -7.15
N LYS A 76 -9.97 -1.00 -7.99
CA LYS A 76 -10.34 -1.94 -9.04
C LYS A 76 -10.82 -3.27 -8.45
N LEU A 77 -10.10 -3.81 -7.45
CA LEU A 77 -10.48 -5.04 -6.75
C LEU A 77 -11.82 -4.89 -6.03
N GLN A 78 -12.06 -3.75 -5.38
CA GLN A 78 -13.36 -3.42 -4.77
C GLN A 78 -14.51 -3.53 -5.78
N ARG A 79 -14.35 -2.97 -6.99
CA ARG A 79 -15.38 -3.02 -8.04
C ARG A 79 -15.58 -4.42 -8.64
N MET A 80 -14.55 -5.25 -8.58
CA MET A 80 -14.57 -6.63 -9.10
C MET A 80 -15.01 -7.64 -8.04
N ALA A 81 -15.03 -7.27 -6.76
CA ALA A 81 -15.42 -8.13 -5.68
C ALA A 81 -16.93 -8.43 -5.76
N GLY A 82 -17.27 -9.73 -5.81
CA GLY A 82 -18.66 -10.19 -5.79
C GLY A 82 -19.25 -10.29 -4.37
N ASP A 83 -18.41 -10.20 -3.34
CA ASP A 83 -18.80 -10.23 -1.93
C ASP A 83 -18.67 -8.83 -1.32
N GLU A 84 -19.72 -8.38 -0.62
CA GLU A 84 -19.78 -7.03 -0.04
C GLU A 84 -18.73 -6.82 1.06
N GLY A 85 -18.42 -7.84 1.86
CA GLY A 85 -17.40 -7.77 2.90
C GLY A 85 -15.99 -7.63 2.31
N VAL A 86 -15.72 -8.34 1.22
CA VAL A 86 -14.47 -8.21 0.45
C VAL A 86 -14.38 -6.83 -0.21
N ALA A 87 -15.47 -6.35 -0.81
CA ALA A 87 -15.52 -5.03 -1.43
C ALA A 87 -15.26 -3.92 -0.39
N ALA A 88 -15.85 -4.04 0.80
CA ALA A 88 -15.64 -3.11 1.90
C ALA A 88 -14.16 -3.08 2.34
N LEU A 89 -13.53 -4.24 2.53
CA LEU A 89 -12.10 -4.29 2.89
C LEU A 89 -11.23 -3.62 1.82
N PHE A 90 -11.44 -3.92 0.53
CA PHE A 90 -10.67 -3.28 -0.54
C PHE A 90 -10.91 -1.76 -0.59
N GLY A 91 -12.12 -1.30 -0.29
CA GLY A 91 -12.42 0.13 -0.13
C GLY A 91 -11.63 0.78 1.01
N GLU A 92 -11.58 0.13 2.17
CA GLU A 92 -10.79 0.60 3.32
C GLU A 92 -9.29 0.67 2.98
N LEU A 93 -8.74 -0.37 2.34
CA LEU A 93 -7.35 -0.40 1.90
C LEU A 93 -7.05 0.72 0.90
N ALA A 94 -7.95 0.99 -0.05
CA ALA A 94 -7.80 2.11 -0.97
C ALA A 94 -7.80 3.47 -0.25
N ALA A 95 -8.65 3.66 0.75
CA ALA A 95 -8.70 4.90 1.54
C ALA A 95 -7.42 5.10 2.37
N ILE A 96 -6.86 4.04 2.94
CA ILE A 96 -5.58 4.10 3.65
C ILE A 96 -4.46 4.54 2.71
N LYS A 97 -4.41 3.98 1.49
CA LYS A 97 -3.43 4.34 0.47
C LYS A 97 -3.55 5.82 0.06
N GLU A 98 -4.76 6.33 -0.13
CA GLU A 98 -5.01 7.74 -0.40
C GLU A 98 -4.51 8.64 0.75
N ASN A 99 -4.84 8.30 2.00
CA ASN A 99 -4.38 9.08 3.16
C ASN A 99 -2.85 9.09 3.27
N ALA A 100 -2.20 7.95 3.01
CA ALA A 100 -0.73 7.87 3.00
C ALA A 100 -0.13 8.73 1.87
N TYR A 101 -0.75 8.72 0.68
CA TYR A 101 -0.35 9.58 -0.44
C TYR A 101 -0.43 11.06 -0.08
N GLU A 102 -1.54 11.51 0.52
CA GLU A 102 -1.71 12.92 0.90
C GLU A 102 -0.67 13.37 1.93
N ARG A 103 -0.36 12.53 2.93
CA ARG A 103 0.70 12.81 3.91
C ARG A 103 2.07 12.92 3.26
N LEU A 104 2.42 11.97 2.39
CA LEU A 104 3.67 11.97 1.65
C LEU A 104 3.78 13.17 0.70
N LEU A 105 2.67 13.64 0.14
CA LEU A 105 2.65 14.77 -0.78
C LEU A 105 2.96 16.07 -0.04
N GLY A 106 2.42 16.25 1.17
CA GLY A 106 2.79 17.37 2.03
C GLY A 106 4.29 17.41 2.32
N LEU A 107 4.87 16.26 2.69
CA LEU A 107 6.31 16.14 2.94
C LEU A 107 7.15 16.36 1.67
N TYR A 108 6.67 15.89 0.53
CA TYR A 108 7.35 16.11 -0.75
C TYR A 108 7.40 17.59 -1.10
N ASN A 109 6.27 18.30 -0.97
CA ASN A 109 6.18 19.74 -1.24
C ASN A 109 7.11 20.55 -0.32
N GLU A 110 7.15 20.20 0.98
CA GLU A 110 8.09 20.81 1.93
C GLU A 110 9.56 20.61 1.52
N VAL A 111 9.90 19.45 0.94
CA VAL A 111 11.27 19.12 0.49
C VAL A 111 11.65 19.87 -0.78
N ILE A 112 10.73 20.02 -1.74
CA ILE A 112 10.99 20.75 -3.00
C ILE A 112 10.82 22.27 -2.86
N GLY A 113 10.30 22.74 -1.74
CA GLY A 113 10.13 24.17 -1.43
C GLY A 113 8.88 24.81 -2.06
N GLU A 114 7.82 24.04 -2.28
CA GLU A 114 6.49 24.51 -2.71
C GLU A 114 5.53 24.74 -1.53
#